data_AF-A0A8C4VXI9-F1
#
_entry.id   AF-A0A8C4VXI9-F1
#
_cell.length_a   1.000
_cell.length_b   1.000
_cell.length_c   1.000
_cell.angle_alpha   90.00
_cell.angle_beta   90.00
_cell.angle_gamma   90.00
#
_symmetry.space_group_name_H-M   'P 1'
#
loop_
_entity.id
_entity.type
_entity.pdbx_description
1 polymer ?
#
loop_
_entity_poly.entity_id
_entity_poly.type
_entity_poly.pdbx_seq_one_letter_code
_entity_poly.pdbx_strand_id
1 'polypeptide(L)'
;MSPPLFSLPEARLRFTNSTRDALTNKTIKPLLNAFNQIPGSENEKKCTLDQSFRVVLEEEIINQASCENVLAIISLAINAVTDGICTASTPFVLLGDVLDCLPLDQCDKIFTFVEKNVTTWKSNTFYSAGKNYLLRMCNDLLRRLSKSQNTVFCGRIQLFLARLFPLSEKSGLNLQSQFNLENVTVFNTNEQESTLGQKHIEERDEGMEVEEGEMGDDEVPTSCSIPIDYNLYRKFWSLQDYFRNPVQCYEKISWKTFLKYSEEVLAVFKSYKLDDTQASRKKLEELKTGGEHVYFAKFLTSEKLMDLQLSDSNFRRHILLQYLILFQYLKGQVKFKSSNYVLTDEQSLWIEDTTKLVYQLLSENPPDGERFSKMVEHILNTEENWNTWKNEGCPSFVKESEELTRLWNLCPDNMEACKSETREYMPTLEEFFEEAIEQADPENMVENEYKAVNNSNYGWRALRLLARRSPHFFQPTNQQFKSLPEYLENMVIKLAKELPPPSEEIKTGEDEDEEDNDALLKENNESPDVQRDKPVTGGQIESFANKLGEQWKTLAPYLEMKDSDIRQIESDSEDVKMRAKQLLVAWQDQEGIHATPENLITAMNKAGLSDLAESLSNDTENSS
;
A
#
# COMPACT_ATOMS: atom_id res chain seq x y z
N MET A 1 28.76 17.18 -38.37
CA MET A 1 28.07 15.95 -38.78
C MET A 1 26.78 15.88 -38.00
N SER A 2 25.64 15.85 -38.67
CA SER A 2 24.35 15.69 -38.00
C SER A 2 24.35 14.35 -37.23
N PRO A 3 23.78 14.27 -36.01
CA PRO A 3 23.66 13.00 -35.32
C PRO A 3 22.91 12.00 -36.21
N PRO A 4 23.33 10.72 -36.25
CA PRO A 4 22.70 9.72 -37.09
C PRO A 4 21.20 9.62 -36.76
N LEU A 5 20.36 9.88 -37.76
CA LEU A 5 18.91 9.77 -37.66
C LEU A 5 18.52 8.33 -37.33
N PHE A 6 17.65 8.16 -36.34
CA PHE A 6 17.14 6.84 -35.95
C PHE A 6 16.26 6.25 -37.05
N SER A 7 16.69 5.12 -37.63
CA SER A 7 15.91 4.38 -38.62
C SER A 7 15.09 3.29 -37.94
N LEU A 8 13.80 3.57 -37.72
CA LEU A 8 12.85 2.65 -37.09
C LEU A 8 12.81 1.24 -37.73
N PRO A 9 12.72 1.08 -39.07
CA PRO A 9 12.62 -0.24 -39.69
C PRO A 9 13.92 -1.05 -39.55
N GLU A 10 15.08 -0.39 -39.67
CA GLU A 10 16.39 -1.04 -39.56
C GLU A 10 16.69 -1.45 -38.12
N ALA A 11 16.35 -0.58 -37.15
CA ALA A 11 16.45 -0.87 -35.72
C ALA A 11 15.56 -2.06 -35.34
N ARG A 12 14.29 -2.09 -35.79
CA ARG A 12 13.37 -3.20 -35.54
C ARG A 12 13.89 -4.52 -36.11
N LEU A 13 14.41 -4.52 -37.34
CA LEU A 13 14.96 -5.73 -37.96
C LEU A 13 16.18 -6.25 -37.18
N ARG A 14 17.11 -5.36 -36.80
CA ARG A 14 18.28 -5.74 -35.99
C ARG A 14 17.90 -6.27 -34.62
N PHE A 15 16.98 -5.60 -33.92
CA PHE A 15 16.52 -6.06 -32.62
C PHE A 15 15.79 -7.39 -32.71
N THR A 16 14.92 -7.59 -33.70
CA THR A 16 14.22 -8.86 -33.90
C THR A 16 15.20 -10.02 -34.15
N ASN A 17 16.21 -9.82 -35.00
CA ASN A 17 17.25 -10.84 -35.24
C ASN A 17 18.07 -11.11 -33.97
N SER A 18 18.43 -10.06 -33.23
CA SER A 18 19.17 -10.20 -31.97
C SER A 18 18.35 -10.92 -30.90
N THR A 19 17.02 -10.73 -30.88
CA THR A 19 16.11 -11.46 -29.98
C THR A 19 16.04 -12.94 -30.35
N ARG A 20 16.02 -13.31 -31.64
CA ARG A 20 16.10 -14.72 -32.07
C ARG A 20 17.43 -15.36 -31.71
N ASP A 21 18.53 -14.63 -31.88
CA ASP A 21 19.87 -15.09 -31.49
C ASP A 21 19.98 -15.24 -29.96
N ALA A 22 19.38 -14.32 -29.19
CA ALA A 22 19.31 -14.39 -27.74
C ALA A 22 18.46 -15.57 -27.24
N LEU A 23 17.35 -15.88 -27.93
CA LEU A 23 16.50 -17.03 -27.63
C LEU A 23 17.25 -18.34 -27.87
N THR A 24 17.94 -18.47 -29.02
CA THR A 24 18.70 -19.67 -29.39
C THR A 24 19.86 -19.92 -28.41
N ASN A 25 20.58 -18.85 -28.06
CA ASN A 25 21.74 -18.93 -27.16
C ASN A 25 21.36 -18.86 -25.66
N LYS A 26 20.08 -18.62 -25.33
CA LYS A 26 19.58 -18.36 -23.97
C LYS A 26 20.40 -17.32 -23.19
N THR A 27 20.90 -16.29 -23.88
CA THR A 27 21.73 -15.24 -23.27
C THR A 27 21.34 -13.86 -23.77
N ILE A 28 21.48 -12.85 -22.92
CA ILE A 28 21.13 -11.46 -23.24
C ILE A 28 22.22 -10.70 -24.02
N LYS A 29 23.43 -11.25 -24.12
CA LYS A 29 24.59 -10.58 -24.74
C LYS A 29 24.33 -10.06 -26.17
N PRO A 30 23.64 -10.80 -27.06
CA PRO A 30 23.32 -10.31 -28.40
C PRO A 30 22.46 -9.03 -28.37
N LEU A 31 21.51 -8.95 -27.43
CA LEU A 31 20.61 -7.81 -27.27
C LEU A 31 21.33 -6.57 -26.75
N LEU A 32 22.21 -6.73 -25.75
CA LEU A 32 23.04 -5.63 -25.23
C LEU A 32 23.94 -5.03 -26.31
N ASN A 33 24.58 -5.91 -27.10
CA ASN A 33 25.43 -5.48 -28.20
C ASN A 33 24.65 -4.71 -29.26
N ALA A 34 23.46 -5.19 -29.63
CA ALA A 34 22.60 -4.51 -30.59
C ALA A 34 22.10 -3.15 -30.06
N PHE A 35 21.71 -3.07 -28.78
CA PHE A 35 21.22 -1.85 -28.15
C PHE A 35 22.27 -0.73 -28.12
N ASN A 36 23.53 -1.09 -27.85
CA ASN A 36 24.64 -0.14 -27.82
C ASN A 36 25.07 0.34 -29.21
N GLN A 37 24.89 -0.48 -30.25
CA GLN A 37 25.33 -0.17 -31.62
C GLN A 37 24.33 0.68 -32.40
N ILE A 38 23.03 0.63 -32.06
CA ILE A 38 21.99 1.37 -32.77
C ILE A 38 22.02 2.85 -32.30
N PRO A 39 22.05 3.85 -33.20
CA PRO A 39 21.94 5.26 -32.83
C PRO A 39 20.52 5.61 -32.35
N GLY A 40 20.29 6.79 -31.78
CA GLY A 40 18.96 7.25 -31.34
C GLY A 40 18.80 7.41 -29.83
N SER A 41 17.65 7.94 -29.40
CA SER A 41 17.37 8.13 -27.97
C SER A 41 17.13 6.79 -27.25
N GLU A 42 17.38 6.73 -25.94
CA GLU A 42 17.13 5.52 -25.18
C GLU A 42 15.66 5.08 -25.23
N ASN A 43 14.73 6.02 -25.19
CA ASN A 43 13.30 5.72 -25.22
C ASN A 43 12.87 5.08 -26.54
N GLU A 44 13.35 5.61 -27.68
CA GLU A 44 13.07 5.02 -28.99
C GLU A 44 13.62 3.59 -29.12
N LYS A 45 14.84 3.37 -28.61
CA LYS A 45 15.45 2.03 -28.60
C LYS A 45 14.69 1.06 -27.69
N LYS A 46 14.29 1.50 -26.49
CA LYS A 46 13.48 0.69 -25.55
C LYS A 46 12.15 0.30 -26.17
N CYS A 47 11.40 1.26 -26.71
CA CYS A 47 10.12 1.00 -27.36
C CYS A 47 10.23 0.05 -28.56
N THR A 48 11.26 0.21 -29.40
CA THR A 48 11.49 -0.69 -30.54
C THR A 48 11.91 -2.09 -30.11
N LEU A 49 12.67 -2.21 -29.03
CA LEU A 49 13.02 -3.49 -28.43
C LEU A 49 11.79 -4.19 -27.84
N ASP A 50 10.95 -3.45 -27.10
CA ASP A 50 9.70 -3.96 -26.54
C ASP A 50 8.79 -4.55 -27.64
N GLN A 51 8.68 -3.85 -28.77
CA GLN A 51 7.93 -4.35 -29.92
C GLN A 51 8.60 -5.57 -30.56
N SER A 52 9.93 -5.62 -30.60
CA SER A 52 10.67 -6.77 -31.16
C SER A 52 10.44 -8.04 -30.32
N PHE A 53 10.37 -7.91 -28.99
CA PHE A 53 9.98 -9.04 -28.12
C PHE A 53 8.57 -9.54 -28.42
N ARG A 54 7.59 -8.63 -28.62
CA ARG A 54 6.22 -9.02 -28.98
C ARG A 54 6.14 -9.76 -30.32
N VAL A 55 6.87 -9.29 -31.33
CA VAL A 55 6.89 -9.93 -32.66
C VAL A 55 7.45 -11.36 -32.57
N VAL A 56 8.59 -11.55 -31.90
CA VAL A 56 9.17 -12.89 -31.75
C VAL A 56 8.24 -13.80 -30.94
N LEU A 57 7.58 -13.26 -29.92
CA LEU A 57 6.61 -14.01 -29.12
C LEU A 57 5.37 -14.43 -29.93
N GLU A 58 4.84 -13.51 -30.74
CA GLU A 58 3.71 -13.77 -31.64
C GLU A 58 4.07 -14.88 -32.65
N GLU A 59 5.26 -14.83 -33.25
CA GLU A 59 5.76 -15.88 -34.15
C GLU A 59 5.82 -17.25 -33.45
N GLU A 60 6.33 -17.32 -32.21
CA GLU A 60 6.40 -18.58 -31.45
C GLU A 60 5.00 -19.11 -31.07
N ILE A 61 4.05 -18.24 -30.76
CA ILE A 61 2.66 -18.62 -30.47
C ILE A 61 1.98 -19.18 -31.73
N ILE A 62 2.14 -18.50 -32.88
CA ILE A 62 1.58 -18.95 -34.16
C ILE A 62 2.18 -20.30 -34.58
N ASN A 63 3.48 -20.48 -34.36
CA ASN A 63 4.18 -21.72 -34.69
C ASN A 63 3.88 -22.87 -33.71
N GLN A 64 3.02 -22.66 -32.71
CA GLN A 64 2.72 -23.62 -31.64
C GLN A 64 3.99 -24.16 -30.97
N ALA A 65 4.97 -23.28 -30.76
CA ALA A 65 6.22 -23.64 -30.11
C ALA A 65 6.00 -24.10 -28.67
N SER A 66 7.00 -24.78 -28.10
CA SER A 66 6.94 -25.27 -26.73
C SER A 66 6.76 -24.13 -25.72
N CYS A 67 6.02 -24.39 -24.63
CA CYS A 67 5.87 -23.42 -23.55
C CYS A 67 7.24 -22.97 -22.98
N GLU A 68 8.28 -23.79 -23.10
CA GLU A 68 9.63 -23.45 -22.67
C GLU A 68 10.24 -22.28 -23.47
N ASN A 69 9.99 -22.20 -24.78
CA ASN A 69 10.47 -21.09 -25.61
C ASN A 69 9.77 -19.79 -25.21
N VAL A 70 8.45 -19.84 -25.03
CA VAL A 70 7.65 -18.69 -24.56
C VAL A 70 8.18 -18.18 -23.22
N LEU A 71 8.39 -19.08 -22.25
CA LEU A 71 8.93 -18.74 -20.94
C LEU A 71 10.37 -18.20 -21.02
N ALA A 72 11.19 -18.73 -21.94
CA ALA A 72 12.54 -18.22 -22.18
C ALA A 72 12.51 -16.78 -22.69
N ILE A 73 11.59 -16.42 -23.60
CA ILE A 73 11.41 -15.04 -24.07
C ILE A 73 11.04 -14.11 -22.92
N ILE A 74 10.09 -14.51 -22.06
CA ILE A 74 9.72 -13.71 -20.87
C ILE A 74 10.92 -13.54 -19.94
N SER A 75 11.71 -14.60 -19.72
CA SER A 75 12.91 -14.52 -18.87
C SER A 75 13.98 -13.58 -19.45
N LEU A 76 14.14 -13.56 -20.78
CA LEU A 76 15.03 -12.63 -21.47
C LEU A 76 14.54 -11.19 -21.34
N ALA A 77 13.22 -10.96 -21.41
CA ALA A 77 12.63 -9.64 -21.20
C ALA A 77 12.84 -9.16 -19.74
N ILE A 78 12.72 -10.03 -18.74
CA ILE A 78 13.04 -9.71 -17.34
C ILE A 78 14.51 -9.27 -17.21
N ASN A 79 15.44 -10.05 -17.77
CA ASN A 79 16.87 -9.70 -17.75
C ASN A 79 17.16 -8.39 -18.51
N ALA A 80 16.42 -8.12 -19.59
CA ALA A 80 16.55 -6.87 -20.36
C ALA A 80 16.09 -5.66 -19.57
N VAL A 81 15.08 -5.82 -18.71
CA VAL A 81 14.68 -4.77 -17.77
C VAL A 81 15.72 -4.58 -16.67
N THR A 82 16.30 -5.65 -16.12
CA THR A 82 17.34 -5.52 -15.08
C THR A 82 18.60 -4.83 -15.59
N ASP A 83 18.95 -5.05 -16.86
CA ASP A 83 20.08 -4.40 -17.52
C ASP A 83 19.73 -2.98 -18.06
N GLY A 84 18.50 -2.50 -17.84
CA GLY A 84 18.07 -1.14 -18.19
C GLY A 84 17.81 -0.88 -19.67
N ILE A 85 17.78 -1.92 -20.51
CA ILE A 85 17.58 -1.80 -21.98
C ILE A 85 16.13 -1.95 -22.43
N CYS A 86 15.22 -2.33 -21.53
CA CYS A 86 13.81 -2.63 -21.81
C CYS A 86 12.88 -1.95 -20.79
N THR A 87 11.63 -1.69 -21.17
CA THR A 87 10.66 -1.05 -20.27
C THR A 87 10.17 -2.02 -19.20
N ALA A 88 10.04 -1.56 -17.95
CA ALA A 88 9.64 -2.41 -16.82
C ALA A 88 8.24 -3.05 -16.97
N SER A 89 7.36 -2.49 -17.81
CA SER A 89 6.04 -3.03 -18.11
C SER A 89 6.06 -4.19 -19.13
N THR A 90 7.12 -4.32 -19.93
CA THR A 90 7.18 -5.24 -21.08
C THR A 90 6.95 -6.70 -20.70
N PRO A 91 7.62 -7.28 -19.67
CA PRO A 91 7.40 -8.68 -19.30
C PRO A 91 5.95 -8.98 -18.91
N PHE A 92 5.26 -8.01 -18.31
CA PHE A 92 3.86 -8.18 -17.90
C PHE A 92 2.90 -8.17 -19.08
N VAL A 93 3.15 -7.30 -20.07
CA VAL A 93 2.32 -7.28 -21.27
C VAL A 93 2.53 -8.57 -22.08
N LEU A 94 3.77 -9.01 -22.23
CA LEU A 94 4.08 -10.27 -22.92
C LEU A 94 3.42 -11.47 -22.21
N LEU A 95 3.46 -11.52 -20.88
CA LEU A 95 2.75 -12.54 -20.10
C LEU A 95 1.24 -12.48 -20.31
N GLY A 96 0.65 -11.28 -20.39
CA GLY A 96 -0.78 -11.09 -20.63
C GLY A 96 -1.18 -11.62 -22.01
N ASP A 97 -0.47 -11.19 -23.05
CA ASP A 97 -0.69 -11.61 -24.43
C ASP A 97 -0.60 -13.15 -24.55
N VAL A 98 0.39 -13.77 -23.91
CA VAL A 98 0.57 -15.23 -23.87
C VAL A 98 -0.59 -15.93 -23.20
N LEU A 99 -0.99 -15.47 -22.00
CA LEU A 99 -2.07 -16.10 -21.26
C LEU A 99 -3.39 -15.99 -22.04
N ASP A 100 -3.63 -14.87 -22.72
CA ASP A 100 -4.84 -14.64 -23.52
C ASP A 100 -4.89 -15.49 -24.79
N CYS A 101 -3.75 -15.73 -25.44
CA CYS A 101 -3.69 -16.54 -26.67
C CYS A 101 -3.70 -18.06 -26.42
N LEU A 102 -3.31 -18.53 -25.23
CA LEU A 102 -3.12 -19.97 -24.98
C LEU A 102 -4.33 -20.66 -24.31
N PRO A 103 -4.51 -21.97 -24.54
CA PRO A 103 -5.50 -22.79 -23.82
C PRO A 103 -5.17 -22.94 -22.32
N LEU A 104 -6.18 -23.28 -21.53
CA LEU A 104 -6.09 -23.33 -20.06
C LEU A 104 -4.99 -24.27 -19.53
N ASP A 105 -4.77 -25.43 -20.15
CA ASP A 105 -3.75 -26.40 -19.73
C ASP A 105 -2.32 -25.84 -19.84
N GLN A 106 -2.08 -24.98 -20.84
CA GLN A 106 -0.79 -24.31 -21.01
C GLN A 106 -0.68 -23.10 -20.09
N CYS A 107 -1.78 -22.36 -19.90
CA CYS A 107 -1.84 -21.27 -18.93
C CYS A 107 -1.49 -21.75 -17.51
N ASP A 108 -1.93 -22.94 -17.10
CA ASP A 108 -1.58 -23.51 -15.80
C ASP A 108 -0.06 -23.71 -15.66
N LYS A 109 0.58 -24.31 -16.67
CA LYS A 109 2.05 -24.49 -16.70
C LYS A 109 2.78 -23.15 -16.65
N ILE A 110 2.33 -22.16 -17.41
CA ILE A 110 2.93 -20.81 -17.43
C ILE A 110 2.71 -20.10 -16.09
N PHE A 111 1.56 -20.30 -15.45
CA PHE A 111 1.29 -19.72 -14.14
C PHE A 111 2.24 -20.27 -13.06
N THR A 112 2.70 -21.53 -13.15
CA THR A 112 3.76 -22.04 -12.25
C THR A 112 5.06 -21.24 -12.36
N PHE A 113 5.38 -20.71 -13.53
CA PHE A 113 6.54 -19.81 -13.71
C PHE A 113 6.29 -18.46 -13.06
N VAL A 114 5.07 -17.92 -13.16
CA VAL A 114 4.69 -16.66 -12.50
C VAL A 114 4.79 -16.81 -10.97
N GLU A 115 4.32 -17.93 -10.42
CA GLU A 115 4.41 -18.26 -8.98
C GLU A 115 5.87 -18.37 -8.48
N LYS A 116 6.77 -18.95 -9.29
CA LYS A 116 8.19 -19.07 -8.93
C LYS A 116 8.91 -17.72 -8.88
N ASN A 117 8.50 -16.77 -9.73
CA ASN A 117 9.15 -15.47 -9.87
C ASN A 117 8.57 -14.34 -8.98
N VAL A 118 7.79 -14.68 -7.94
CA VAL A 118 7.19 -13.70 -7.01
C VAL A 118 8.19 -12.71 -6.43
N THR A 119 9.41 -13.15 -6.09
CA THR A 119 10.46 -12.28 -5.56
C THR A 119 10.87 -11.20 -6.55
N THR A 120 10.95 -11.54 -7.84
CA THR A 120 11.25 -10.60 -8.92
C THR A 120 10.13 -9.59 -9.07
N TRP A 121 8.87 -10.04 -9.09
CA TRP A 121 7.69 -9.17 -9.22
C TRP A 121 7.50 -8.20 -8.04
N LYS A 122 7.99 -8.57 -6.85
CA LYS A 122 7.97 -7.73 -5.65
C LYS A 122 9.09 -6.70 -5.56
N SER A 123 10.10 -6.79 -6.41
CA SER A 123 11.17 -5.79 -6.41
C SER A 123 10.66 -4.42 -6.87
N ASN A 124 11.26 -3.33 -6.40
CA ASN A 124 10.80 -1.97 -6.65
C ASN A 124 10.67 -1.63 -8.15
N THR A 125 11.59 -2.14 -8.97
CA THR A 125 11.60 -1.93 -10.43
C THR A 125 10.34 -2.50 -11.11
N PHE A 126 9.86 -3.65 -10.63
CA PHE A 126 8.78 -4.39 -11.27
C PHE A 126 7.42 -4.19 -10.58
N TYR A 127 7.39 -3.95 -9.27
CA TYR A 127 6.15 -3.89 -8.51
C TYR A 127 5.25 -2.71 -8.93
N SER A 128 5.83 -1.50 -9.00
CA SER A 128 5.07 -0.28 -9.36
C SER A 128 4.55 -0.35 -10.80
N ALA A 129 5.38 -0.82 -11.73
CA ALA A 129 5.04 -0.95 -13.15
C ALA A 129 4.09 -2.12 -13.43
N GLY A 130 4.17 -3.20 -12.66
CA GLY A 130 3.56 -4.50 -12.98
C GLY A 130 2.30 -4.86 -12.22
N LYS A 131 2.06 -4.29 -11.03
CA LYS A 131 1.00 -4.74 -10.12
C LYS A 131 -0.40 -4.75 -10.75
N ASN A 132 -0.72 -3.73 -11.55
CA ASN A 132 -2.01 -3.62 -12.23
C ASN A 132 -2.15 -4.62 -13.38
N TYR A 133 -1.06 -4.93 -14.08
CA TYR A 133 -1.08 -5.95 -15.13
C TYR A 133 -1.29 -7.34 -14.54
N LEU A 134 -0.56 -7.67 -13.46
CA LEU A 134 -0.74 -8.94 -12.74
C LEU A 134 -2.19 -9.10 -12.25
N LEU A 135 -2.77 -8.04 -11.69
CA LEU A 135 -4.18 -8.06 -11.26
C LEU A 135 -5.14 -8.29 -12.42
N ARG A 136 -4.96 -7.61 -13.55
CA ARG A 136 -5.80 -7.79 -14.75
C ARG A 136 -5.69 -9.22 -15.29
N MET A 137 -4.48 -9.71 -15.54
CA MET A 137 -4.23 -11.07 -16.02
C MET A 137 -4.87 -12.12 -15.12
N CYS A 138 -4.73 -11.99 -13.81
CA CYS A 138 -5.35 -12.93 -12.86
C CYS A 138 -6.89 -12.85 -12.91
N ASN A 139 -7.46 -11.66 -12.99
CA ASN A 139 -8.92 -11.49 -13.13
C ASN A 139 -9.46 -12.01 -14.46
N ASP A 140 -8.68 -11.90 -15.54
CA ASP A 140 -9.04 -12.43 -16.87
C ASP A 140 -8.99 -13.96 -16.87
N LEU A 141 -7.95 -14.55 -16.26
CA LEU A 141 -7.90 -15.99 -16.03
C LEU A 141 -9.08 -16.48 -15.18
N LEU A 142 -9.39 -15.82 -14.05
CA LEU A 142 -10.52 -16.20 -13.20
C LEU A 142 -11.87 -16.10 -13.93
N ARG A 143 -12.01 -15.20 -14.91
CA ARG A 143 -13.21 -15.08 -15.77
C ARG A 143 -13.28 -16.18 -16.83
N ARG A 144 -12.15 -16.64 -17.35
CA ARG A 144 -12.06 -17.70 -18.36
C ARG A 144 -12.18 -19.11 -17.76
N LEU A 145 -11.81 -19.27 -16.49
CA LEU A 145 -11.83 -20.56 -15.81
C LEU A 145 -13.24 -21.00 -15.44
N SER A 146 -13.53 -22.28 -15.69
CA SER A 146 -14.73 -22.90 -15.15
C SER A 146 -14.63 -23.02 -13.62
N LYS A 147 -15.61 -22.46 -12.92
CA LYS A 147 -15.73 -22.52 -11.45
C LYS A 147 -16.07 -23.91 -10.91
N SER A 148 -16.26 -24.94 -11.76
CA SER A 148 -16.57 -26.32 -11.34
C SER A 148 -15.40 -27.30 -11.47
N GLN A 149 -14.61 -27.21 -12.55
CA GLN A 149 -13.53 -28.16 -12.83
C GLN A 149 -12.15 -27.62 -12.41
N ASN A 150 -11.93 -26.31 -12.51
CA ASN A 150 -10.61 -25.70 -12.32
C ASN A 150 -10.48 -24.97 -10.97
N THR A 151 -11.18 -25.45 -9.94
CA THR A 151 -11.21 -24.81 -8.60
C THR A 151 -9.83 -24.71 -7.97
N VAL A 152 -8.99 -25.73 -8.15
CA VAL A 152 -7.60 -25.75 -7.66
C VAL A 152 -6.77 -24.64 -8.32
N PHE A 153 -6.90 -24.46 -9.63
CA PHE A 153 -6.17 -23.43 -10.35
C PHE A 153 -6.68 -22.02 -9.99
N CYS A 154 -7.99 -21.83 -9.85
CA CYS A 154 -8.56 -20.60 -9.31
C CYS A 154 -8.01 -20.26 -7.92
N GLY A 155 -7.90 -21.27 -7.03
CA GLY A 155 -7.33 -21.11 -5.69
C GLY A 155 -5.87 -20.69 -5.73
N ARG A 156 -5.06 -21.30 -6.61
CA ARG A 156 -3.65 -20.91 -6.82
C ARG A 156 -3.50 -19.46 -7.29
N ILE A 157 -4.35 -19.02 -8.22
CA ILE A 157 -4.37 -17.61 -8.67
C ILE A 157 -4.69 -16.66 -7.49
N GLN A 158 -5.69 -16.99 -6.68
CA GLN A 158 -6.05 -16.17 -5.51
C GLN A 158 -4.94 -16.14 -4.45
N LEU A 159 -4.29 -17.28 -4.18
CA LEU A 159 -3.14 -17.36 -3.28
C LEU A 159 -1.95 -16.56 -3.80
N PHE A 160 -1.71 -16.57 -5.11
CA PHE A 160 -0.68 -15.75 -5.74
C PHE A 160 -0.97 -14.25 -5.55
N LEU A 161 -2.21 -13.80 -5.80
CA LEU A 161 -2.62 -12.41 -5.58
C LEU A 161 -2.48 -11.99 -4.12
N ALA A 162 -2.91 -12.84 -3.18
CA ALA A 162 -2.77 -12.61 -1.74
C ALA A 162 -1.29 -12.57 -1.31
N ARG A 163 -0.42 -13.32 -1.96
CA ARG A 163 1.03 -13.27 -1.72
C ARG A 163 1.67 -12.04 -2.34
N LEU A 164 1.20 -11.58 -3.50
CA LEU A 164 1.76 -10.44 -4.24
C LEU A 164 1.48 -9.12 -3.50
N PHE A 165 0.23 -8.90 -3.12
CA PHE A 165 -0.21 -7.66 -2.50
C PHE A 165 0.01 -7.67 -0.98
N PRO A 166 0.60 -6.61 -0.40
CA PRO A 166 0.58 -6.40 1.04
C PRO A 166 -0.86 -6.35 1.58
N LEU A 167 -1.06 -6.75 2.84
CA LEU A 167 -2.38 -6.74 3.48
C LEU A 167 -3.02 -5.35 3.55
N SER A 168 -2.22 -4.29 3.50
CA SER A 168 -2.69 -2.89 3.48
C SER A 168 -3.02 -2.37 2.08
N GLU A 169 -2.71 -3.12 1.01
CA GLU A 169 -3.01 -2.68 -0.35
C GLU A 169 -4.51 -2.77 -0.61
N LYS A 170 -5.13 -1.62 -0.90
CA LYS A 170 -6.58 -1.49 -1.13
C LYS A 170 -7.12 -2.43 -2.21
N SER A 171 -6.32 -2.74 -3.24
CA SER A 171 -6.70 -3.63 -4.35
C SER A 171 -6.90 -5.09 -3.91
N GLY A 172 -6.28 -5.52 -2.82
CA GLY A 172 -6.44 -6.87 -2.25
C GLY A 172 -7.58 -6.99 -1.24
N LEU A 173 -8.29 -5.89 -0.96
CA LEU A 173 -9.29 -5.82 0.10
C LEU A 173 -10.66 -5.47 -0.48
N ASN A 174 -11.69 -6.20 -0.05
CA ASN A 174 -13.08 -5.83 -0.31
C ASN A 174 -13.50 -4.66 0.61
N LEU A 175 -12.92 -3.47 0.45
CA LEU A 175 -13.14 -2.33 1.35
C LEU A 175 -14.62 -1.96 1.46
N GLN A 176 -15.31 -1.88 0.33
CA GLN A 176 -16.75 -1.56 0.26
C GLN A 176 -17.65 -2.63 0.88
N SER A 177 -17.11 -3.79 1.25
CA SER A 177 -17.86 -4.91 1.82
C SER A 177 -19.00 -5.38 0.91
N GLN A 178 -18.73 -5.44 -0.39
CA GLN A 178 -19.71 -5.92 -1.38
C GLN A 178 -19.95 -7.42 -1.20
N PHE A 179 -21.20 -7.85 -1.39
CA PHE A 179 -21.59 -9.24 -1.26
C PHE A 179 -21.40 -10.03 -2.55
N ASN A 180 -21.06 -11.32 -2.37
CA ASN A 180 -21.07 -12.45 -3.29
C ASN A 180 -22.40 -12.71 -4.04
N LEU A 181 -23.04 -11.72 -4.67
CA LEU A 181 -24.38 -11.94 -5.23
C LEU A 181 -24.39 -12.89 -6.44
N GLU A 182 -23.30 -13.25 -7.10
CA GLU A 182 -23.36 -14.23 -8.20
C GLU A 182 -23.52 -15.69 -7.70
N ASN A 183 -23.21 -15.96 -6.43
CA ASN A 183 -23.24 -17.32 -5.88
C ASN A 183 -24.66 -17.77 -5.51
N VAL A 184 -25.51 -17.97 -6.51
CA VAL A 184 -26.90 -18.41 -6.33
C VAL A 184 -26.96 -19.89 -5.97
N THR A 185 -27.75 -20.22 -4.96
CA THR A 185 -28.12 -21.62 -4.67
C THR A 185 -29.34 -21.96 -5.51
N VAL A 186 -29.17 -22.83 -6.49
CA VAL A 186 -30.25 -23.26 -7.40
C VAL A 186 -30.94 -24.47 -6.80
N PHE A 187 -32.25 -24.41 -6.60
CA PHE A 187 -33.05 -25.48 -6.04
C PHE A 187 -34.39 -25.56 -6.77
N ASN A 188 -35.05 -26.72 -6.69
CA ASN A 188 -36.36 -26.90 -7.33
C ASN A 188 -37.41 -25.94 -6.74
N THR A 189 -38.08 -25.19 -7.62
CA THR A 189 -39.15 -24.26 -7.25
C THR A 189 -40.52 -24.71 -7.71
N ASN A 190 -40.60 -25.75 -8.53
CA ASN A 190 -41.82 -26.24 -9.17
C ASN A 190 -42.45 -27.37 -8.36
N GLU A 191 -43.61 -27.10 -7.75
CA GLU A 191 -44.39 -28.12 -7.01
C GLU A 191 -44.80 -29.31 -7.89
N GLN A 192 -45.00 -29.08 -9.18
CA GLN A 192 -45.44 -30.12 -10.14
C GLN A 192 -44.32 -31.10 -10.52
N GLU A 193 -43.05 -30.72 -10.33
CA GLU A 193 -41.87 -31.56 -10.61
C GLU A 193 -41.26 -32.14 -9.31
N SER A 194 -41.97 -32.00 -8.18
CA SER A 194 -41.51 -32.50 -6.89
C SER A 194 -41.33 -34.03 -6.91
N THR A 195 -40.14 -34.46 -6.50
CA THR A 195 -39.79 -35.86 -6.29
C THR A 195 -40.16 -36.35 -4.88
N LEU A 196 -40.51 -35.44 -3.98
CA LEU A 196 -41.01 -35.75 -2.64
C LEU A 196 -42.52 -36.06 -2.69
N GLY A 197 -42.92 -37.24 -2.21
CA GLY A 197 -44.33 -37.65 -2.09
C GLY A 197 -44.92 -38.43 -3.28
N GLN A 198 -44.15 -38.73 -4.33
CA GLN A 198 -44.59 -39.67 -5.37
C GLN A 198 -44.56 -41.10 -4.80
N LYS A 199 -45.73 -41.63 -4.41
CA LYS A 199 -45.92 -43.08 -4.29
C LYS A 199 -45.64 -43.67 -5.67
N HIS A 200 -44.77 -44.68 -5.74
CA HIS A 200 -44.63 -45.57 -6.90
C HIS A 200 -46.02 -45.89 -7.46
N ILE A 201 -46.37 -45.31 -8.60
CA ILE A 201 -47.32 -45.94 -9.51
C ILE A 201 -46.42 -46.79 -10.38
N GLU A 202 -46.48 -48.10 -10.15
CA GLU A 202 -45.94 -49.11 -11.05
C GLU A 202 -46.61 -48.93 -12.42
N GLU A 203 -45.96 -48.22 -13.34
CA GLU A 203 -46.17 -48.46 -14.77
C GLU A 203 -45.02 -49.35 -15.23
N ARG A 204 -45.34 -50.64 -15.41
CA ARG A 204 -44.57 -51.56 -16.23
C ARG A 204 -44.42 -50.95 -17.62
N ASP A 205 -43.19 -50.66 -18.05
CA ASP A 205 -42.83 -50.79 -19.46
C ASP A 205 -41.34 -51.13 -19.62
N GLU A 206 -41.07 -51.89 -20.68
CA GLU A 206 -40.00 -52.86 -20.83
C GLU A 206 -38.61 -52.27 -21.15
N GLY A 207 -37.57 -52.86 -20.54
CA GLY A 207 -36.26 -53.07 -21.19
C GLY A 207 -35.07 -52.20 -20.74
N MET A 208 -34.29 -52.68 -19.76
CA MET A 208 -32.84 -52.93 -19.92
C MET A 208 -32.29 -53.63 -18.67
N GLU A 209 -31.74 -54.84 -18.85
CA GLU A 209 -31.13 -55.64 -17.80
C GLU A 209 -29.91 -54.92 -17.19
N VAL A 210 -29.96 -54.70 -15.87
CA VAL A 210 -28.80 -54.31 -15.06
C VAL A 210 -28.20 -55.61 -14.53
N GLU A 211 -26.92 -55.85 -14.83
CA GLU A 211 -26.18 -56.97 -14.26
C GLU A 211 -25.96 -56.71 -12.75
N GLU A 212 -26.75 -57.39 -11.94
CA GLU A 212 -26.69 -57.39 -10.47
C GLU A 212 -25.38 -58.03 -9.99
N GLY A 213 -24.57 -57.25 -9.28
CA GLY A 213 -23.55 -57.76 -8.36
C GLY A 213 -24.18 -58.00 -7.00
N GLU A 214 -24.46 -59.26 -6.70
CA GLU A 214 -25.11 -59.78 -5.50
C GLU A 214 -24.27 -59.62 -4.20
N MET A 215 -25.01 -59.40 -3.11
CA MET A 215 -24.81 -59.90 -1.73
C MET A 215 -24.10 -59.02 -0.68
N GLY A 216 -24.94 -58.57 0.26
CA GLY A 216 -24.60 -58.14 1.62
C GLY A 216 -25.86 -57.68 2.36
N ASP A 217 -26.74 -58.63 2.69
CA ASP A 217 -27.98 -58.46 3.45
C ASP A 217 -27.79 -57.81 4.84
N ASP A 218 -28.90 -57.24 5.31
CA ASP A 218 -29.26 -56.80 6.67
C ASP A 218 -29.09 -55.31 7.06
N GLU A 219 -30.22 -54.79 7.55
CA GLU A 219 -30.53 -53.46 8.08
C GLU A 219 -30.96 -52.38 7.07
N VAL A 220 -32.26 -52.40 6.76
CA VAL A 220 -33.04 -51.22 6.33
C VAL A 220 -32.61 -50.01 7.18
N PRO A 221 -32.05 -48.92 6.59
CA PRO A 221 -31.76 -47.73 7.35
C PRO A 221 -33.10 -47.18 7.84
N THR A 222 -33.29 -47.20 9.16
CA THR A 222 -34.43 -46.64 9.88
C THR A 222 -34.93 -45.38 9.18
N SER A 223 -36.03 -45.51 8.44
CA SER A 223 -36.65 -44.40 7.72
C SER A 223 -37.04 -43.33 8.75
N CYS A 224 -36.52 -42.11 8.57
CA CYS A 224 -36.80 -40.95 9.40
C CYS A 224 -38.31 -40.83 9.69
N SER A 225 -38.66 -40.63 10.97
CA SER A 225 -40.03 -40.54 11.46
C SER A 225 -40.72 -39.19 11.20
N ILE A 226 -40.14 -38.33 10.35
CA ILE A 226 -40.75 -37.07 9.92
C ILE A 226 -40.78 -37.08 8.39
N PRO A 227 -41.96 -37.08 7.75
CA PRO A 227 -42.03 -36.93 6.30
C PRO A 227 -41.49 -35.55 5.95
N ILE A 228 -40.36 -35.48 5.24
CA ILE A 228 -39.87 -34.23 4.68
C ILE A 228 -40.85 -33.80 3.59
N ASP A 229 -41.63 -32.77 3.92
CA ASP A 229 -42.53 -32.13 2.97
C ASP A 229 -41.76 -31.18 2.06
N TYR A 230 -42.18 -31.09 0.80
CA TYR A 230 -41.69 -30.14 -0.19
C TYR A 230 -41.73 -28.69 0.36
N ASN A 231 -42.71 -28.38 1.22
CA ASN A 231 -42.78 -27.10 1.92
C ASN A 231 -41.56 -26.81 2.80
N LEU A 232 -41.05 -27.80 3.55
CA LEU A 232 -39.86 -27.62 4.39
C LEU A 232 -38.63 -27.39 3.52
N TYR A 233 -38.48 -28.17 2.44
CA TYR A 233 -37.40 -28.02 1.48
C TYR A 233 -37.38 -26.62 0.84
N ARG A 234 -38.54 -26.11 0.39
CA ARG A 234 -38.66 -24.75 -0.18
C ARG A 234 -38.31 -23.66 0.84
N LYS A 235 -38.84 -23.75 2.06
CA LYS A 235 -38.54 -22.80 3.14
C LYS A 235 -37.06 -22.82 3.48
N PHE A 236 -36.47 -24.00 3.61
CA PHE A 236 -35.05 -24.18 3.89
C PHE A 236 -34.15 -23.54 2.83
N TRP A 237 -34.35 -23.86 1.54
CA TRP A 237 -33.48 -23.30 0.49
C TRP A 237 -33.75 -21.83 0.18
N SER A 238 -34.97 -21.33 0.43
CA SER A 238 -35.23 -19.88 0.35
C SER A 238 -34.48 -19.08 1.41
N LEU A 239 -34.21 -19.64 2.59
CA LEU A 239 -33.34 -19.01 3.60
C LEU A 239 -31.93 -18.76 3.06
N GLN A 240 -31.45 -19.60 2.13
CA GLN A 240 -30.11 -19.45 1.55
C GLN A 240 -29.94 -18.14 0.77
N ASP A 241 -31.02 -17.58 0.19
CA ASP A 241 -30.94 -16.27 -0.46
C ASP A 241 -30.75 -15.13 0.55
N TYR A 242 -31.37 -15.23 1.74
CA TYR A 242 -31.14 -14.27 2.83
C TYR A 242 -29.70 -14.32 3.36
N PHE A 243 -29.10 -15.52 3.45
CA PHE A 243 -27.68 -15.65 3.80
C PHE A 243 -26.74 -15.10 2.71
N ARG A 244 -27.13 -15.19 1.44
CA ARG A 244 -26.39 -14.62 0.31
C ARG A 244 -26.51 -13.09 0.25
N ASN A 245 -27.69 -12.56 0.56
CA ASN A 245 -27.97 -11.12 0.55
C ASN A 245 -28.57 -10.65 1.89
N PRO A 246 -27.72 -10.34 2.88
CA PRO A 246 -28.19 -9.96 4.21
C PRO A 246 -28.90 -8.60 4.23
N VAL A 247 -28.80 -7.79 3.17
CA VAL A 247 -29.48 -6.50 3.06
C VAL A 247 -31.00 -6.66 3.00
N GLN A 248 -31.50 -7.78 2.48
CA GLN A 248 -32.94 -8.08 2.46
C GLN A 248 -33.55 -8.17 3.87
N CYS A 249 -32.74 -8.44 4.90
CA CYS A 249 -33.21 -8.54 6.28
C CYS A 249 -33.64 -7.19 6.88
N TYR A 250 -33.34 -6.05 6.24
CA TYR A 250 -33.80 -4.72 6.69
C TYR A 250 -35.18 -4.35 6.16
N GLU A 251 -35.76 -5.13 5.24
CA GLU A 251 -37.09 -4.90 4.71
C GLU A 251 -38.16 -5.59 5.57
N LYS A 252 -39.28 -4.92 5.85
CA LYS A 252 -40.31 -5.43 6.77
C LYS A 252 -40.95 -6.75 6.33
N ILE A 253 -41.24 -6.92 5.04
CA ILE A 253 -41.90 -8.13 4.52
C ILE A 253 -40.91 -9.28 4.51
N SER A 254 -39.73 -9.04 3.94
CA SER A 254 -38.63 -9.98 3.83
C SER A 254 -38.18 -10.47 5.22
N TRP A 255 -38.10 -9.58 6.21
CA TRP A 255 -37.80 -9.93 7.60
C TRP A 255 -38.86 -10.85 8.22
N LYS A 256 -40.16 -10.56 8.04
CA LYS A 256 -41.23 -11.43 8.57
C LYS A 256 -41.18 -12.83 7.99
N THR A 257 -40.87 -12.94 6.69
CA THR A 257 -40.68 -14.23 6.03
C THR A 257 -39.45 -14.96 6.58
N PHE A 258 -38.33 -14.25 6.74
CA PHE A 258 -37.10 -14.79 7.33
C PHE A 258 -37.31 -15.31 8.76
N LEU A 259 -38.01 -14.55 9.61
CA LEU A 259 -38.38 -14.96 10.97
C LEU A 259 -39.15 -16.30 10.94
N LYS A 260 -40.24 -16.34 10.18
CA LYS A 260 -41.11 -17.52 10.10
C LYS A 260 -40.34 -18.74 9.61
N TYR A 261 -39.58 -18.60 8.52
CA TYR A 261 -38.85 -19.74 7.94
C TYR A 261 -37.71 -20.20 8.85
N SER A 262 -37.01 -19.27 9.50
CA SER A 262 -35.94 -19.61 10.45
C SER A 262 -36.45 -20.33 11.68
N GLU A 263 -37.56 -19.87 12.26
CA GLU A 263 -38.19 -20.52 13.42
C GLU A 263 -38.63 -21.95 13.09
N GLU A 264 -39.23 -22.17 11.91
CA GLU A 264 -39.61 -23.50 11.47
C GLU A 264 -38.39 -24.43 11.26
N VAL A 265 -37.33 -23.95 10.60
CA VAL A 265 -36.11 -24.75 10.36
C VAL A 265 -35.37 -25.06 11.66
N LEU A 266 -35.22 -24.08 12.55
CA LEU A 266 -34.58 -24.30 13.86
C LEU A 266 -35.43 -25.20 14.76
N ALA A 267 -36.76 -25.15 14.66
CA ALA A 267 -37.64 -26.09 15.35
C ALA A 267 -37.44 -27.53 14.86
N VAL A 268 -37.21 -27.74 13.55
CA VAL A 268 -36.85 -29.05 12.99
C VAL A 268 -35.49 -29.53 13.50
N PHE A 269 -34.47 -28.65 13.54
CA PHE A 269 -33.17 -29.01 14.11
C PHE A 269 -33.24 -29.36 15.60
N LYS A 270 -34.11 -28.68 16.35
CA LYS A 270 -34.34 -28.95 17.77
C LYS A 270 -35.11 -30.25 18.01
N SER A 271 -36.09 -30.56 17.16
CA SER A 271 -36.89 -31.79 17.30
C SER A 271 -36.12 -33.04 16.88
N TYR A 272 -35.22 -32.91 15.90
CA TYR A 272 -34.39 -34.02 15.45
C TYR A 272 -33.03 -34.01 16.16
N LYS A 273 -32.86 -34.87 17.17
CA LYS A 273 -31.57 -35.03 17.86
C LYS A 273 -30.69 -36.05 17.13
N LEU A 274 -29.44 -35.68 16.87
CA LEU A 274 -28.44 -36.58 16.28
C LEU A 274 -27.93 -37.58 17.33
N ASP A 275 -27.74 -38.84 16.94
CA ASP A 275 -27.13 -39.87 17.80
C ASP A 275 -25.60 -39.87 17.62
N ASP A 276 -24.88 -39.67 18.72
CA ASP A 276 -23.41 -39.60 18.82
C ASP A 276 -22.74 -40.92 18.37
N THR A 277 -23.45 -42.04 18.51
CA THR A 277 -22.95 -43.39 18.23
C THR A 277 -22.71 -43.62 16.73
N GLN A 278 -23.54 -43.04 15.87
CA GLN A 278 -23.43 -43.19 14.41
C GLN A 278 -22.35 -42.29 13.81
N ALA A 279 -22.22 -41.04 14.29
CA ALA A 279 -21.20 -40.10 13.83
C ALA A 279 -19.78 -40.59 14.14
N SER A 280 -19.59 -41.18 15.32
CA SER A 280 -18.30 -41.75 15.74
C SER A 280 -17.89 -43.01 14.96
N ARG A 281 -18.86 -43.86 14.56
CA ARG A 281 -18.61 -45.01 13.67
C ARG A 281 -18.22 -44.57 12.26
N LYS A 282 -18.93 -43.60 11.69
CA LYS A 282 -18.67 -43.09 10.33
C LYS A 282 -17.28 -42.47 10.20
N LYS A 283 -16.84 -41.70 11.20
CA LYS A 283 -15.48 -41.14 11.28
C LYS A 283 -14.39 -42.23 11.38
N LEU A 284 -14.69 -43.36 12.02
CA LEU A 284 -13.77 -44.49 12.14
C LEU A 284 -13.70 -45.32 10.85
N GLU A 285 -14.78 -45.38 10.08
CA GLU A 285 -14.83 -46.03 8.75
C GLU A 285 -14.13 -45.18 7.68
N GLU A 286 -14.33 -43.85 7.69
CA GLU A 286 -13.63 -42.91 6.79
C GLU A 286 -12.10 -42.95 6.97
N LEU A 287 -11.61 -43.16 8.20
CA LEU A 287 -10.17 -43.36 8.46
C LEU A 287 -9.61 -44.69 7.92
N LYS A 288 -10.47 -45.69 7.69
CA LYS A 288 -10.07 -47.03 7.24
C LYS A 288 -10.09 -47.19 5.72
N THR A 289 -11.04 -46.54 5.05
CA THR A 289 -11.12 -46.53 3.60
C THR A 289 -10.33 -45.34 3.08
N GLY A 290 -9.05 -45.55 2.75
CA GLY A 290 -8.19 -44.55 2.08
C GLY A 290 -8.61 -44.23 0.63
N GLY A 291 -9.91 -44.11 0.37
CA GLY A 291 -10.46 -43.72 -0.92
C GLY A 291 -10.17 -42.25 -1.22
N GLU A 292 -10.13 -41.91 -2.51
CA GLU A 292 -10.08 -40.51 -2.96
C GLU A 292 -11.26 -39.74 -2.35
N HIS A 293 -10.98 -38.84 -1.42
CA HIS A 293 -11.99 -37.93 -0.87
C HIS A 293 -12.51 -37.02 -1.98
N VAL A 294 -13.70 -37.34 -2.51
CA VAL A 294 -14.43 -36.44 -3.40
C VAL A 294 -14.99 -35.28 -2.57
N TYR A 295 -14.41 -34.10 -2.73
CA TYR A 295 -14.83 -32.89 -2.01
C TYR A 295 -15.99 -32.19 -2.73
N PHE A 296 -17.11 -32.02 -2.04
CA PHE A 296 -18.25 -31.27 -2.55
C PHE A 296 -18.12 -29.78 -2.21
N ALA A 297 -17.84 -28.96 -3.22
CA ALA A 297 -17.61 -27.52 -3.03
C ALA A 297 -18.89 -26.68 -2.82
N LYS A 298 -20.07 -27.20 -3.19
CA LYS A 298 -21.37 -26.53 -3.06
C LYS A 298 -22.39 -27.44 -2.39
N PHE A 299 -23.43 -26.83 -1.85
CA PHE A 299 -24.59 -27.56 -1.34
C PHE A 299 -25.27 -28.37 -2.45
N LEU A 300 -25.66 -29.60 -2.10
CA LEU A 300 -26.44 -30.47 -2.98
C LEU A 300 -27.92 -30.19 -2.73
N THR A 301 -28.57 -29.48 -3.64
CA THR A 301 -29.96 -29.03 -3.48
C THR A 301 -30.97 -30.07 -3.97
N SER A 302 -30.65 -31.36 -3.88
CA SER A 302 -31.58 -32.41 -4.30
C SER A 302 -32.60 -32.68 -3.20
N GLU A 303 -33.88 -32.68 -3.57
CA GLU A 303 -35.00 -32.98 -2.67
C GLU A 303 -34.86 -34.36 -2.00
N LYS A 304 -34.42 -35.37 -2.74
CA LYS A 304 -34.25 -36.75 -2.24
C LYS A 304 -33.13 -36.88 -1.21
N LEU A 305 -32.17 -35.95 -1.21
CA LEU A 305 -31.03 -35.97 -0.30
C LEU A 305 -31.30 -35.21 1.01
N MET A 306 -32.44 -34.51 1.13
CA MET A 306 -32.71 -33.65 2.28
C MET A 306 -32.66 -34.42 3.61
N ASP A 307 -33.20 -35.64 3.66
CA ASP A 307 -33.14 -36.51 4.86
C ASP A 307 -31.70 -36.85 5.27
N LEU A 308 -30.87 -37.19 4.27
CA LEU A 308 -29.46 -37.54 4.47
C LEU A 308 -28.65 -36.32 4.90
N GLN A 309 -28.97 -35.14 4.40
CA GLN A 309 -28.32 -33.89 4.81
C GLN A 309 -28.73 -33.46 6.21
N LEU A 310 -30.02 -33.59 6.56
CA LEU A 310 -30.50 -33.26 7.90
C LEU A 310 -29.94 -34.19 8.99
N SER A 311 -29.58 -35.41 8.64
CA SER A 311 -28.91 -36.36 9.54
C SER A 311 -27.39 -36.15 9.62
N ASP A 312 -26.79 -35.37 8.71
CA ASP A 312 -25.36 -35.03 8.76
C ASP A 312 -25.08 -33.88 9.74
N SER A 313 -24.25 -34.17 10.76
CA SER A 313 -23.79 -33.18 11.73
C SER A 313 -23.02 -32.02 11.08
N ASN A 314 -22.22 -32.29 10.05
CA ASN A 314 -21.45 -31.26 9.37
C ASN A 314 -22.39 -30.31 8.63
N PHE A 315 -23.39 -30.82 7.91
CA PHE A 315 -24.38 -30.00 7.23
C PHE A 315 -25.09 -29.05 8.21
N ARG A 316 -25.54 -29.55 9.36
CA ARG A 316 -26.13 -28.69 10.41
C ARG A 316 -25.17 -27.62 10.89
N ARG A 317 -23.90 -27.95 11.12
CA ARG A 317 -22.87 -26.98 11.51
C ARG A 317 -22.74 -25.87 10.47
N HIS A 318 -22.71 -26.19 9.18
CA HIS A 318 -22.64 -25.16 8.13
C HIS A 318 -23.82 -24.17 8.21
N ILE A 319 -25.05 -24.66 8.38
CA ILE A 319 -26.25 -23.81 8.46
C ILE A 319 -26.25 -22.97 9.73
N LEU A 320 -25.95 -23.58 10.89
CA LEU A 320 -25.88 -22.87 12.17
C LEU A 320 -24.76 -21.82 12.19
N LEU A 321 -23.62 -22.09 11.57
CA LEU A 321 -22.56 -21.10 11.37
C LEU A 321 -23.03 -19.94 10.48
N GLN A 322 -23.76 -20.21 9.40
CA GLN A 322 -24.32 -19.14 8.56
C GLN A 322 -25.28 -18.24 9.34
N TYR A 323 -26.10 -18.80 10.24
CA TYR A 323 -26.90 -18.00 11.17
C TYR A 323 -26.05 -17.09 12.06
N LEU A 324 -24.99 -17.63 12.69
CA LEU A 324 -24.12 -16.84 13.57
C LEU A 324 -23.40 -15.71 12.81
N ILE A 325 -22.85 -15.99 11.63
CA ILE A 325 -22.20 -14.99 10.77
C ILE A 325 -23.20 -13.90 10.36
N LEU A 326 -24.41 -14.29 9.97
CA LEU A 326 -25.48 -13.34 9.63
C LEU A 326 -25.84 -12.46 10.83
N PHE A 327 -26.06 -13.05 12.01
CA PHE A 327 -26.41 -12.32 13.23
C PHE A 327 -25.32 -11.34 13.66
N GLN A 328 -24.05 -11.74 13.59
CA GLN A 328 -22.92 -10.86 13.86
C GLN A 328 -22.87 -9.69 12.86
N TYR A 329 -23.08 -9.95 11.56
CA TYR A 329 -23.13 -8.88 10.56
C TYR A 329 -24.30 -7.91 10.77
N LEU A 330 -25.49 -8.41 11.10
CA LEU A 330 -26.67 -7.59 11.32
C LEU A 330 -26.49 -6.64 12.52
N LYS A 331 -25.87 -7.13 13.60
CA LYS A 331 -25.53 -6.34 14.80
C LYS A 331 -24.29 -5.46 14.63
N GLY A 332 -23.34 -5.89 13.82
CA GLY A 332 -22.06 -5.21 13.63
C GLY A 332 -22.19 -3.85 12.94
N GLN A 333 -21.31 -2.92 13.33
CA GLN A 333 -21.09 -1.68 12.59
C GLN A 333 -20.08 -1.92 11.47
N VAL A 334 -20.43 -1.48 10.25
CA VAL A 334 -19.58 -1.58 9.07
C VAL A 334 -19.55 -0.22 8.40
N LYS A 335 -18.36 0.32 8.13
CA LYS A 335 -18.14 1.69 7.63
C LYS A 335 -18.98 2.06 6.41
N PHE A 336 -19.17 1.11 5.49
CA PHE A 336 -19.90 1.31 4.23
C PHE A 336 -21.37 0.84 4.28
N LYS A 337 -21.88 0.47 5.46
CA LYS A 337 -23.29 0.12 5.67
C LYS A 337 -24.13 1.40 5.68
N SER A 338 -25.27 1.39 4.98
CA SER A 338 -26.17 2.55 4.94
C SER A 338 -26.68 2.89 6.34
N SER A 339 -26.82 4.19 6.64
CA SER A 339 -27.40 4.68 7.89
C SER A 339 -28.86 4.25 8.09
N ASN A 340 -29.55 3.85 7.01
CA ASN A 340 -30.92 3.34 7.05
C ASN A 340 -31.01 1.86 7.48
N TYR A 341 -29.89 1.14 7.56
CA TYR A 341 -29.86 -0.28 7.94
C TYR A 341 -29.72 -0.44 9.45
N VAL A 342 -30.79 -0.07 10.15
CA VAL A 342 -30.92 -0.16 11.61
C VAL A 342 -31.95 -1.23 11.95
N LEU A 343 -31.67 -2.01 12.99
CA LEU A 343 -32.59 -3.00 13.54
C LEU A 343 -33.48 -2.35 14.59
N THR A 344 -34.71 -2.83 14.75
CA THR A 344 -35.54 -2.46 15.90
C THR A 344 -35.07 -3.20 17.16
N ASP A 345 -35.46 -2.70 18.35
CA ASP A 345 -35.14 -3.36 19.62
C ASP A 345 -35.74 -4.77 19.69
N GLU A 346 -36.96 -4.96 19.18
CA GLU A 346 -37.61 -6.28 19.08
C GLU A 346 -36.81 -7.25 18.19
N GLN A 347 -36.31 -6.77 17.05
CA GLN A 347 -35.47 -7.58 16.16
C GLN A 347 -34.14 -7.95 16.82
N SER A 348 -33.53 -7.00 17.53
CA SER A 348 -32.27 -7.21 18.23
C SER A 348 -32.40 -8.24 19.34
N LEU A 349 -33.50 -8.19 20.11
CA LEU A 349 -33.80 -9.16 21.16
C LEU A 349 -34.08 -10.56 20.58
N TRP A 350 -34.83 -10.66 19.48
CA TRP A 350 -35.05 -11.93 18.79
C TRP A 350 -33.72 -12.54 18.29
N ILE A 351 -32.81 -11.72 17.74
CA ILE A 351 -31.48 -12.18 17.32
C ILE A 351 -30.70 -12.73 18.51
N GLU A 352 -30.74 -12.07 19.68
CA GLU A 352 -30.05 -12.56 20.88
C GLU A 352 -30.56 -13.90 21.37
N ASP A 353 -31.88 -14.06 21.45
CA ASP A 353 -32.50 -15.30 21.90
C ASP A 353 -32.26 -16.44 20.91
N THR A 354 -32.34 -16.14 19.62
CA THR A 354 -32.04 -17.11 18.56
C THR A 354 -30.55 -17.47 18.52
N THR A 355 -29.66 -16.51 18.79
CA THR A 355 -28.21 -16.77 18.91
C THR A 355 -27.91 -17.76 20.04
N LYS A 356 -28.53 -17.58 21.22
CA LYS A 356 -28.41 -18.52 22.34
C LYS A 356 -28.90 -19.92 21.96
N LEU A 357 -30.03 -20.00 21.25
CA LEU A 357 -30.57 -21.26 20.74
C LEU A 357 -29.59 -21.94 19.75
N VAL A 358 -29.00 -21.17 18.84
CA VAL A 358 -28.02 -21.70 17.86
C VAL A 358 -26.78 -22.24 18.55
N TYR A 359 -26.24 -21.54 19.56
CA TYR A 359 -25.12 -22.05 20.36
C TYR A 359 -25.48 -23.33 21.12
N GLN A 360 -26.70 -23.43 21.67
CA GLN A 360 -27.19 -24.64 22.29
C GLN A 360 -27.26 -25.81 21.28
N LEU A 361 -27.79 -25.57 20.08
CA LEU A 361 -27.86 -26.61 19.04
C LEU A 361 -26.46 -27.03 18.58
N LEU A 362 -25.51 -26.09 18.48
CA LEU A 362 -24.11 -26.40 18.17
C LEU A 362 -23.44 -27.24 19.26
N SER A 363 -23.71 -26.97 20.54
CA SER A 363 -23.15 -27.78 21.63
C SER A 363 -23.77 -29.17 21.71
N GLU A 364 -25.02 -29.31 21.28
CA GLU A 364 -25.72 -30.60 21.15
C GLU A 364 -25.29 -31.42 19.92
N ASN A 365 -24.54 -30.85 18.96
CA ASN A 365 -24.13 -31.54 17.73
C ASN A 365 -22.79 -32.31 17.89
N PRO A 366 -22.79 -33.65 17.77
CA PRO A 366 -21.56 -34.44 17.73
C PRO A 366 -20.71 -34.17 16.48
N PRO A 367 -19.39 -34.47 16.49
CA PRO A 367 -18.53 -34.79 17.64
C PRO A 367 -17.95 -33.53 18.31
N ASP A 368 -17.73 -33.56 19.63
CA ASP A 368 -17.13 -32.46 20.42
C ASP A 368 -17.87 -31.11 20.29
N GLY A 369 -19.21 -31.12 20.34
CA GLY A 369 -20.05 -29.93 20.15
C GLY A 369 -19.66 -28.74 21.03
N GLU A 370 -19.43 -28.94 22.34
CA GLU A 370 -19.03 -27.85 23.24
C GLU A 370 -17.68 -27.21 22.86
N ARG A 371 -16.70 -28.02 22.46
CA ARG A 371 -15.38 -27.51 22.03
C ARG A 371 -15.51 -26.74 20.74
N PHE A 372 -16.32 -27.23 19.81
CA PHE A 372 -16.62 -26.55 18.56
C PHE A 372 -17.30 -25.20 18.84
N SER A 373 -18.32 -25.15 19.69
CA SER A 373 -19.01 -23.91 20.06
C SER A 373 -18.06 -22.85 20.65
N LYS A 374 -17.15 -23.25 21.56
CA LYS A 374 -16.14 -22.33 22.11
C LYS A 374 -15.17 -21.80 21.06
N MET A 375 -14.79 -22.65 20.10
CA MET A 375 -13.93 -22.24 18.99
C MET A 375 -14.64 -21.26 18.06
N VAL A 376 -15.92 -21.48 17.77
CA VAL A 376 -16.76 -20.55 16.99
C VAL A 376 -16.87 -19.21 17.70
N GLU A 377 -17.15 -19.19 19.00
CA GLU A 377 -17.20 -17.96 19.79
C GLU A 377 -15.88 -17.18 19.72
N HIS A 378 -14.74 -17.87 19.86
CA HIS A 378 -13.43 -17.25 19.72
C HIS A 378 -13.20 -16.68 18.30
N ILE A 379 -13.58 -17.41 17.25
CA ILE A 379 -13.43 -16.96 15.86
C ILE A 379 -14.27 -15.70 15.61
N LEU A 380 -15.54 -15.71 16.03
CA LEU A 380 -16.44 -14.55 15.85
C LEU A 380 -15.90 -13.31 16.60
N ASN A 381 -15.32 -13.48 17.79
CA ASN A 381 -14.63 -12.40 18.49
C ASN A 381 -13.40 -11.88 17.70
N THR A 382 -12.64 -12.75 17.05
CA THR A 382 -11.53 -12.31 16.18
C THR A 382 -12.02 -11.63 14.89
N GLU A 383 -13.20 -11.99 14.38
CA GLU A 383 -13.84 -11.31 13.26
C GLU A 383 -14.26 -9.89 13.63
N GLU A 384 -14.70 -9.63 14.87
CA GLU A 384 -14.97 -8.26 15.35
C GLU A 384 -13.72 -7.38 15.33
N ASN A 385 -12.58 -7.94 15.74
CA ASN A 385 -11.29 -7.24 15.65
C ASN A 385 -10.93 -6.92 14.20
N TRP A 386 -11.13 -7.87 13.29
CA TRP A 386 -10.88 -7.67 11.86
C TRP A 386 -11.81 -6.61 11.24
N ASN A 387 -13.09 -6.62 11.63
CA ASN A 387 -14.06 -5.63 11.19
C ASN A 387 -13.68 -4.22 11.68
N THR A 388 -13.22 -4.11 12.93
CA THR A 388 -12.72 -2.84 13.50
C THR A 388 -11.53 -2.31 12.72
N TRP A 389 -10.50 -3.14 12.49
CA TRP A 389 -9.33 -2.77 11.67
C TRP A 389 -9.72 -2.32 10.25
N LYS A 390 -10.70 -2.99 9.65
CA LYS A 390 -11.22 -2.61 8.33
C LYS A 390 -11.96 -1.28 8.36
N ASN A 391 -12.76 -1.01 9.38
CA ASN A 391 -13.49 0.25 9.57
C ASN A 391 -12.52 1.45 9.74
N GLU A 392 -11.37 1.21 10.35
CA GLU A 392 -10.27 2.19 10.47
C GLU A 392 -9.56 2.47 9.13
N GLY A 393 -9.90 1.75 8.06
CA GLY A 393 -9.30 1.94 6.73
C GLY A 393 -8.09 1.05 6.48
N CYS A 394 -7.99 -0.07 7.20
CA CYS A 394 -6.97 -1.10 7.01
C CYS A 394 -5.53 -0.55 7.18
N PRO A 395 -5.20 0.02 8.36
CA PRO A 395 -3.86 0.55 8.61
C PRO A 395 -2.80 -0.55 8.44
N SER A 396 -1.62 -0.14 7.97
CA SER A 396 -0.49 -1.06 7.80
C SER A 396 -0.10 -1.70 9.13
N PHE A 397 0.07 -3.01 9.16
CA PHE A 397 0.66 -3.71 10.30
C PHE A 397 2.18 -3.48 10.40
N VAL A 398 2.80 -2.95 9.35
CA VAL A 398 4.20 -2.53 9.37
C VAL A 398 4.26 -1.22 10.15
N LYS A 399 4.73 -1.28 11.39
CA LYS A 399 5.08 -0.10 12.17
C LYS A 399 6.41 0.43 11.65
N GLU A 400 6.39 1.53 10.93
CA GLU A 400 7.61 2.32 10.71
C GLU A 400 8.03 2.90 12.06
N SER A 401 9.31 2.84 12.39
CA SER A 401 9.79 3.46 13.64
C SER A 401 9.75 4.96 13.45
N GLU A 402 8.79 5.61 14.11
CA GLU A 402 8.61 7.06 14.09
C GLU A 402 9.91 7.77 14.50
N GLU A 403 10.67 7.19 15.43
CA GLU A 403 11.97 7.68 15.85
C GLU A 403 13.03 7.58 14.75
N LEU A 404 13.07 6.49 13.99
CA LEU A 404 13.98 6.37 12.85
C LEU A 404 13.60 7.38 11.76
N THR A 405 12.31 7.50 11.43
CA THR A 405 11.85 8.49 10.46
C THR A 405 12.14 9.92 10.92
N ARG A 406 11.96 10.24 12.22
CA ARG A 406 12.33 11.53 12.80
C ARG A 406 13.83 11.78 12.74
N LEU A 407 14.66 10.79 13.06
CA LEU A 407 16.12 10.92 13.03
C LEU A 407 16.66 11.13 11.61
N TRP A 408 16.10 10.41 10.63
CA TRP A 408 16.51 10.53 9.23
C TRP A 408 16.06 11.84 8.58
N ASN A 409 14.97 12.44 9.10
CA ASN A 409 14.46 13.72 8.64
C ASN A 409 14.86 14.90 9.54
N LEU A 410 15.75 14.70 10.52
CA LEU A 410 16.16 15.75 11.48
C LEU A 410 16.82 16.94 10.77
N CYS A 411 17.60 16.67 9.71
CA CYS A 411 18.02 17.67 8.76
C CYS A 411 18.07 17.05 7.36
N PRO A 412 17.20 17.47 6.41
CA PRO A 412 17.17 16.93 5.06
C PRO A 412 18.49 17.16 4.30
N ASP A 413 19.18 18.26 4.60
CA ASP A 413 20.49 18.60 4.03
C ASP A 413 21.57 18.66 5.12
N ASN A 414 22.41 17.62 5.16
CA ASN A 414 23.54 17.54 6.07
C ASN A 414 24.52 18.71 5.93
N MET A 415 24.58 19.37 4.77
CA MET A 415 25.48 20.49 4.51
C MET A 415 24.96 21.78 5.14
N GLU A 416 23.65 22.00 5.15
CA GLU A 416 23.02 23.11 5.90
C GLU A 416 23.12 22.88 7.41
N ALA A 417 22.93 21.64 7.89
CA ALA A 417 23.17 21.30 9.29
C ALA A 417 24.59 21.67 9.74
N CYS A 418 25.58 21.45 8.88
CA CYS A 418 26.97 21.79 9.16
C CYS A 418 27.25 23.29 9.26
N LYS A 419 26.37 24.13 8.68
CA LYS A 419 26.47 25.60 8.65
C LYS A 419 25.58 26.29 9.69
N SER A 420 24.76 25.55 10.43
CA SER A 420 23.83 26.12 11.42
C SER A 420 24.54 27.02 12.45
N GLU A 421 23.96 28.18 12.75
CA GLU A 421 24.42 29.12 13.79
C GLU A 421 24.32 28.52 15.20
N THR A 422 23.45 27.53 15.40
CA THR A 422 23.31 26.80 16.68
C THR A 422 24.47 25.83 16.95
N ARG A 423 25.33 25.60 15.95
CA ARG A 423 26.51 24.79 16.11
C ARG A 423 27.56 25.58 16.88
N GLU A 424 28.05 25.03 17.98
CA GLU A 424 29.18 25.62 18.71
C GLU A 424 30.43 25.63 17.81
N TYR A 425 30.69 26.77 17.18
CA TYR A 425 31.95 27.04 16.52
C TYR A 425 33.04 27.35 17.56
N MET A 426 34.29 27.23 17.14
CA MET A 426 35.43 27.59 17.99
C MET A 426 35.35 29.10 18.32
N PRO A 427 35.34 29.50 19.61
CA PRO A 427 35.21 30.90 20.01
C PRO A 427 36.42 31.73 19.56
N THR A 428 36.26 33.05 19.48
CA THR A 428 37.38 33.96 19.22
C THR A 428 38.31 34.04 20.44
N LEU A 429 39.51 34.60 20.25
CA LEU A 429 40.42 34.82 21.37
C LEU A 429 39.87 35.90 22.31
N GLU A 430 39.18 36.92 21.79
CA GLU A 430 38.58 37.97 22.61
C GLU A 430 37.48 37.39 23.51
N GLU A 431 36.50 36.69 22.93
CA GLU A 431 35.38 36.09 23.67
C GLU A 431 35.83 35.07 24.72
N PHE A 432 36.83 34.25 24.39
CA PHE A 432 37.28 33.20 25.31
C PHE A 432 38.12 33.74 26.48
N PHE A 433 38.88 34.81 26.26
CA PHE A 433 39.77 35.39 27.27
C PHE A 433 39.21 36.63 27.97
N GLU A 434 38.03 37.15 27.58
CA GLU A 434 37.36 38.30 28.20
C GLU A 434 37.37 38.23 29.73
N GLU A 435 36.84 37.14 30.30
CA GLU A 435 36.82 36.90 31.76
C GLU A 435 38.23 36.92 32.38
N ALA A 436 39.22 36.34 31.70
CA ALA A 436 40.59 36.30 32.19
C ALA A 436 41.31 37.66 32.08
N ILE A 437 40.96 38.47 31.08
CA ILE A 437 41.47 39.83 30.87
C ILE A 437 40.90 40.75 31.96
N GLU A 438 39.60 40.70 32.24
CA GLU A 438 38.97 41.45 33.32
C GLU A 438 39.58 41.10 34.69
N GLN A 439 39.85 39.83 34.95
CA GLN A 439 40.50 39.36 36.19
C GLN A 439 41.99 39.75 36.30
N ALA A 440 42.62 40.15 35.21
CA ALA A 440 44.02 40.60 35.20
C ALA A 440 44.16 42.09 35.54
N ASP A 441 43.07 42.87 35.51
CA ASP A 441 43.06 44.28 35.89
C ASP A 441 43.23 44.46 37.41
N PRO A 442 44.26 45.19 37.88
CA PRO A 442 44.46 45.49 39.30
C PRO A 442 43.28 46.19 40.00
N GLU A 443 42.39 46.86 39.27
CA GLU A 443 41.22 47.55 39.84
C GLU A 443 40.12 46.58 40.31
N ASN A 444 40.02 45.40 39.70
CA ASN A 444 38.96 44.42 39.97
C ASN A 444 39.19 43.58 41.25
N MET A 445 40.31 43.76 41.95
CA MET A 445 40.65 43.15 43.25
C MET A 445 40.35 41.63 43.37
N VAL A 446 40.55 40.87 42.28
CA VAL A 446 40.32 39.41 42.28
C VAL A 446 41.48 38.69 42.98
N GLU A 447 41.16 37.87 43.99
CA GLU A 447 42.14 37.03 44.68
C GLU A 447 42.76 36.02 43.72
N ASN A 448 44.09 35.85 43.79
CA ASN A 448 44.85 35.00 42.86
C ASN A 448 44.30 33.56 42.77
N GLU A 449 43.78 33.00 43.86
CA GLU A 449 43.25 31.62 43.88
C GLU A 449 42.01 31.42 42.99
N TYR A 450 41.28 32.50 42.68
CA TYR A 450 40.03 32.44 41.92
C TYR A 450 40.16 32.87 40.46
N LYS A 451 41.38 33.19 39.99
CA LYS A 451 41.59 33.56 38.59
C LYS A 451 41.38 32.36 37.65
N ALA A 452 40.70 32.58 36.52
CA ALA A 452 40.39 31.58 35.50
C ALA A 452 41.64 30.87 34.97
N VAL A 453 42.76 31.58 34.85
CA VAL A 453 44.08 31.04 34.45
C VAL A 453 44.63 29.96 35.38
N ASN A 454 44.20 29.93 36.65
CA ASN A 454 44.58 28.91 37.63
C ASN A 454 43.70 27.65 37.53
N ASN A 455 42.56 27.70 36.83
CA ASN A 455 41.75 26.53 36.57
C ASN A 455 42.42 25.65 35.48
N SER A 456 42.70 24.40 35.81
CA SER A 456 43.38 23.47 34.91
C SER A 456 42.62 23.21 33.61
N ASN A 457 41.29 23.09 33.64
CA ASN A 457 40.48 22.84 32.44
C ASN A 457 40.43 24.08 31.53
N TYR A 458 40.29 25.26 32.14
CA TYR A 458 40.38 26.52 31.41
C TYR A 458 41.76 26.68 30.78
N GLY A 459 42.83 26.44 31.54
CA GLY A 459 44.20 26.56 31.04
C GLY A 459 44.52 25.62 29.88
N TRP A 460 44.00 24.39 29.89
CA TRP A 460 44.15 23.46 28.76
C TRP A 460 43.36 23.89 27.51
N ARG A 461 42.15 24.42 27.68
CA ARG A 461 41.33 24.97 26.58
C ARG A 461 41.99 26.23 26.00
N ALA A 462 42.42 27.14 26.87
CA ALA A 462 43.17 28.35 26.57
C ALA A 462 44.42 28.05 25.75
N LEU A 463 45.25 27.09 26.19
CA LEU A 463 46.49 26.74 25.49
C LEU A 463 46.23 26.21 24.07
N ARG A 464 45.20 25.38 23.89
CA ARG A 464 44.83 24.84 22.55
C ARG A 464 44.29 25.93 21.63
N LEU A 465 43.51 26.87 22.17
CA LEU A 465 42.98 27.99 21.41
C LEU A 465 44.11 28.94 20.99
N LEU A 466 45.00 29.29 21.93
CA LEU A 466 46.19 30.12 21.67
C LEU A 466 47.13 29.47 20.64
N ALA A 467 47.40 28.16 20.73
CA ALA A 467 48.25 27.46 19.78
C ALA A 467 47.72 27.51 18.33
N ARG A 468 46.41 27.69 18.15
CA ARG A 468 45.77 27.68 16.83
C ARG A 468 45.48 29.08 16.28
N ARG A 469 45.21 30.06 17.14
CA ARG A 469 44.79 31.42 16.76
C ARG A 469 45.80 32.51 17.09
N SER A 470 46.65 32.32 18.11
CA SER A 470 47.58 33.37 18.54
C SER A 470 48.87 33.33 17.72
N PRO A 471 49.24 34.43 17.03
CA PRO A 471 50.50 34.53 16.31
C PRO A 471 51.72 34.58 17.25
N HIS A 472 51.50 34.86 18.54
CA HIS A 472 52.55 34.98 19.56
C HIS A 472 52.89 33.66 20.25
N PHE A 473 52.08 32.61 20.05
CA PHE A 473 52.26 31.35 20.76
C PHE A 473 53.59 30.64 20.45
N PHE A 474 54.03 30.69 19.18
CA PHE A 474 55.28 30.04 18.73
C PHE A 474 56.47 30.99 18.63
N GLN A 475 56.37 32.22 19.14
CA GLN A 475 57.47 33.16 19.09
C GLN A 475 58.56 32.77 20.11
N PRO A 476 59.85 32.75 19.72
CA PRO A 476 60.95 32.45 20.63
C PRO A 476 60.96 33.49 21.76
N THR A 477 60.56 33.09 22.96
CA THR A 477 60.55 33.97 24.12
C THR A 477 61.75 33.62 25.00
N ASN A 478 62.56 34.61 25.37
CA ASN A 478 63.69 34.44 26.31
C ASN A 478 63.24 34.24 27.78
N GLN A 479 61.93 34.26 28.05
CA GLN A 479 61.35 33.97 29.36
C GLN A 479 61.01 32.48 29.48
N GLN A 480 61.58 31.81 30.48
CA GLN A 480 61.19 30.47 30.89
C GLN A 480 60.06 30.57 31.92
N PHE A 481 58.88 30.09 31.55
CA PHE A 481 57.74 29.99 32.46
C PHE A 481 57.83 28.72 33.29
N LYS A 482 57.56 28.81 34.60
CA LYS A 482 57.65 27.65 35.50
C LYS A 482 56.32 26.91 35.63
N SER A 483 55.21 27.60 35.38
CA SER A 483 53.87 27.02 35.43
C SER A 483 52.98 27.53 34.29
N LEU A 484 51.95 26.74 33.95
CA LEU A 484 50.98 27.11 32.91
C LEU A 484 50.18 28.38 33.27
N PRO A 485 49.72 28.59 34.52
CA PRO A 485 49.04 29.83 34.88
C PRO A 485 49.90 31.09 34.70
N GLU A 486 51.20 31.03 35.05
CA GLU A 486 52.14 32.14 34.82
C GLU A 486 52.29 32.48 33.33
N TYR A 487 52.29 31.46 32.47
CA TYR A 487 52.33 31.65 31.02
C TYR A 487 51.04 32.31 30.51
N LEU A 488 49.89 31.82 30.98
CA LEU A 488 48.59 32.35 30.59
C LEU A 488 48.37 33.78 31.10
N GLU A 489 48.77 34.13 32.33
CA GLU A 489 48.71 35.50 32.83
C GLU A 489 49.52 36.47 31.93
N ASN A 490 50.75 36.10 31.56
CA ASN A 490 51.55 36.93 30.67
C ASN A 490 50.93 37.04 29.26
N MET A 491 50.35 35.95 28.75
CA MET A 491 49.68 35.98 27.44
C MET A 491 48.38 36.80 27.47
N VAL A 492 47.60 36.70 28.53
CA VAL A 492 46.39 37.50 28.79
C VAL A 492 46.75 38.99 28.86
N ILE A 493 47.83 39.36 29.56
CA ILE A 493 48.31 40.75 29.62
C ILE A 493 48.77 41.26 28.25
N LYS A 494 49.35 40.40 27.41
CA LYS A 494 49.72 40.78 26.03
C LYS A 494 48.49 40.97 25.15
N LEU A 495 47.53 40.05 25.22
CA LEU A 495 46.25 40.15 24.51
C LEU A 495 45.48 41.41 24.92
N ALA A 496 45.42 41.71 26.23
CA ALA A 496 44.82 42.93 26.78
C ALA A 496 45.46 44.23 26.27
N LYS A 497 46.75 44.20 25.89
CA LYS A 497 47.47 45.37 25.34
C LYS A 497 47.30 45.53 23.82
N GLU A 498 46.94 44.47 23.12
CA GLU A 498 46.67 44.48 21.68
C GLU A 498 45.21 44.82 21.37
N LEU A 499 44.33 44.74 22.37
CA LEU A 499 42.96 45.24 22.33
C LEU A 499 42.94 46.78 22.38
N PRO A 500 42.13 47.47 21.54
CA PRO A 500 41.86 48.90 21.72
C PRO A 500 41.20 49.15 23.09
N PRO A 501 41.41 50.32 23.74
CA PRO A 501 40.86 50.58 25.07
C PRO A 501 39.33 50.46 25.05
N PRO A 502 38.71 49.96 26.13
CA PRO A 502 37.26 49.78 26.18
C PRO A 502 36.61 51.15 26.05
N SER A 503 35.81 51.34 25.00
CA SER A 503 34.96 52.52 24.85
C SER A 503 34.00 52.57 26.04
N GLU A 504 34.09 53.65 26.82
CA GLU A 504 33.16 53.96 27.91
C GLU A 504 31.70 53.78 27.45
N GLU A 505 30.90 53.13 28.30
CA GLU A 505 29.46 53.00 28.14
C GLU A 505 28.81 54.35 27.82
N ILE A 506 28.30 54.51 26.61
CA ILE A 506 27.21 55.45 26.34
C ILE A 506 26.01 54.64 25.87
N LYS A 507 25.08 54.48 26.81
CA LYS A 507 23.66 54.22 26.54
C LYS A 507 23.11 55.36 25.67
N THR A 508 22.35 54.96 24.64
CA THR A 508 21.40 55.67 23.74
C THR A 508 21.91 55.55 22.32
N GLY A 509 21.24 54.93 21.36
CA GLY A 509 19.82 54.72 21.11
C GLY A 509 19.66 54.77 19.60
N GLU A 510 18.84 53.87 19.05
CA GLU A 510 18.20 53.91 17.71
C GLU A 510 19.08 54.07 16.45
N ASP A 511 18.99 53.01 15.62
CA ASP A 511 18.94 52.95 14.14
C ASP A 511 19.88 53.82 13.28
N GLU A 512 20.67 53.15 12.43
CA GLU A 512 20.58 53.18 10.95
C GLU A 512 21.90 52.69 10.30
N ASP A 513 21.73 51.78 9.34
CA ASP A 513 22.49 51.55 8.10
C ASP A 513 24.01 51.31 8.13
N GLU A 514 24.43 50.08 7.79
CA GLU A 514 25.68 49.82 7.06
C GLU A 514 25.45 48.77 5.95
N GLU A 515 25.10 49.27 4.76
CA GLU A 515 25.45 48.62 3.49
C GLU A 515 26.97 48.78 3.21
N ASP A 516 27.50 47.83 2.45
CA ASP A 516 28.80 47.83 1.77
C ASP A 516 30.09 47.62 2.58
N ASN A 517 30.50 46.35 2.73
CA ASN A 517 31.89 45.95 2.45
C ASN A 517 32.11 44.43 2.31
N ASP A 518 31.61 43.82 1.22
CA ASP A 518 32.11 42.48 0.81
C ASP A 518 32.40 42.39 -0.71
N ALA A 519 32.81 43.51 -1.27
CA ALA A 519 33.23 43.62 -2.67
C ALA A 519 34.75 43.50 -2.83
N LEU A 520 35.41 42.51 -2.21
CA LEU A 520 36.82 42.21 -2.48
C LEU A 520 37.14 40.80 -1.97
N LEU A 521 36.75 39.76 -2.71
CA LEU A 521 37.44 38.45 -2.86
C LEU A 521 36.56 37.50 -3.71
N LYS A 522 36.51 37.73 -5.02
CA LYS A 522 36.13 36.69 -6.00
C LYS A 522 37.14 36.70 -7.13
N GLU A 523 37.99 35.67 -7.18
CA GLU A 523 38.39 35.07 -8.46
C GLU A 523 38.95 33.66 -8.21
N ASN A 524 38.55 32.74 -9.10
CA ASN A 524 38.99 31.34 -9.28
C ASN A 524 38.27 30.24 -8.48
N ASN A 525 37.11 29.82 -9.00
CA ASN A 525 36.91 28.43 -9.44
C ASN A 525 35.64 28.32 -10.29
N GLU A 526 35.79 28.31 -11.62
CA GLU A 526 34.74 27.90 -12.53
C GLU A 526 34.65 26.37 -12.62
N SER A 527 33.48 25.84 -12.32
CA SER A 527 32.95 24.60 -12.91
C SER A 527 31.48 24.86 -13.22
N PRO A 528 30.95 24.35 -14.35
CA PRO A 528 29.64 24.75 -14.82
C PRO A 528 28.56 24.00 -14.05
N ASP A 529 28.10 24.58 -12.93
CA ASP A 529 26.88 24.13 -12.27
C ASP A 529 25.67 24.73 -12.99
N VAL A 530 24.80 23.84 -13.44
CA VAL A 530 23.49 24.17 -14.01
C VAL A 530 22.68 24.85 -12.91
N GLN A 531 22.38 26.14 -13.08
CA GLN A 531 21.43 26.88 -12.25
C GLN A 531 20.15 26.07 -12.10
N ARG A 532 19.91 25.55 -10.89
CA ARG A 532 18.61 25.05 -10.47
C ARG A 532 17.98 26.17 -9.64
N ASP A 533 16.92 26.77 -10.14
CA ASP A 533 16.19 27.80 -9.40
C ASP A 533 15.68 27.24 -8.08
N LYS A 534 15.87 28.01 -7.01
CA LYS A 534 15.35 27.68 -5.69
C LYS A 534 13.82 27.84 -5.68
N PRO A 535 13.09 27.03 -4.89
CA PRO A 535 11.64 27.19 -4.75
C PRO A 535 11.30 28.54 -4.12
N VAL A 536 10.10 29.07 -4.45
CA VAL A 536 9.61 30.37 -3.95
C VAL A 536 9.59 30.35 -2.41
N THR A 537 10.20 31.36 -1.78
CA THR A 537 10.27 31.45 -0.31
C THR A 537 8.96 31.98 0.30
N GLY A 538 8.72 31.70 1.60
CA GLY A 538 7.51 32.16 2.29
C GLY A 538 7.32 33.68 2.29
N GLY A 539 8.41 34.46 2.32
CA GLY A 539 8.36 35.92 2.20
C GLY A 539 7.96 36.39 0.80
N GLN A 540 8.41 35.69 -0.25
CA GLN A 540 7.99 35.95 -1.62
C GLN A 540 6.50 35.63 -1.82
N ILE A 541 6.00 34.52 -1.26
CA ILE A 541 4.58 34.16 -1.30
C ILE A 541 3.69 35.25 -0.67
N GLU A 542 4.13 35.86 0.43
CA GLU A 542 3.39 36.92 1.10
C GLU A 542 3.37 38.23 0.30
N SER A 543 4.50 38.61 -0.31
CA SER A 543 4.57 39.74 -1.24
C SER A 543 3.65 39.53 -2.45
N PHE A 544 3.65 38.33 -3.03
CA PHE A 544 2.85 38.02 -4.21
C PHE A 544 1.37 37.86 -3.89
N ALA A 545 0.99 37.29 -2.75
CA ALA A 545 -0.40 37.25 -2.31
C ALA A 545 -0.99 38.67 -2.16
N ASN A 546 -0.18 39.63 -1.68
CA ASN A 546 -0.58 41.03 -1.59
C ASN A 546 -0.80 41.69 -2.96
N LYS A 547 0.01 41.34 -3.97
CA LYS A 547 -0.09 41.87 -5.34
C LYS A 547 -1.16 41.17 -6.19
N LEU A 548 -1.40 39.88 -5.97
CA LEU A 548 -2.32 39.04 -6.76
C LEU A 548 -3.80 39.38 -6.50
N GLY A 549 -4.16 39.77 -5.27
CA GLY A 549 -5.49 40.28 -4.95
C GLY A 549 -6.63 39.39 -5.48
N GLU A 550 -7.67 39.98 -6.08
CA GLU A 550 -8.85 39.27 -6.61
C GLU A 550 -8.55 38.36 -7.82
N GLN A 551 -7.37 38.48 -8.42
CA GLN A 551 -6.98 37.74 -9.63
C GLN A 551 -6.51 36.31 -9.34
N TRP A 552 -6.45 35.91 -8.07
CA TRP A 552 -6.09 34.54 -7.65
C TRP A 552 -6.98 33.47 -8.28
N LYS A 553 -8.27 33.76 -8.46
CA LYS A 553 -9.24 32.83 -9.09
C LYS A 553 -8.98 32.62 -10.57
N THR A 554 -8.41 33.61 -11.24
CA THR A 554 -8.01 33.52 -12.65
C THR A 554 -6.70 32.74 -12.81
N LEU A 555 -5.80 32.80 -11.82
CA LEU A 555 -4.53 32.08 -11.82
C LEU A 555 -4.68 30.59 -11.46
N ALA A 556 -5.61 30.25 -10.56
CA ALA A 556 -5.77 28.90 -10.01
C ALA A 556 -5.88 27.76 -11.07
N PRO A 557 -6.63 27.91 -12.19
CA PRO A 557 -6.71 26.86 -13.20
C PRO A 557 -5.39 26.64 -13.97
N TYR A 558 -4.56 27.68 -14.09
CA TYR A 558 -3.26 27.62 -14.78
C TYR A 558 -2.14 27.06 -13.89
N LEU A 559 -2.38 26.98 -12.58
CA LEU A 559 -1.56 26.26 -11.61
C LEU A 559 -2.04 24.80 -11.41
N GLU A 560 -2.92 24.31 -12.29
CA GLU A 560 -3.49 22.95 -12.27
C GLU A 560 -4.22 22.57 -10.96
N MET A 561 -4.76 23.57 -10.25
CA MET A 561 -5.54 23.33 -9.04
C MET A 561 -6.94 22.79 -9.36
N LYS A 562 -7.41 21.83 -8.57
CA LYS A 562 -8.73 21.21 -8.78
C LYS A 562 -9.85 22.19 -8.41
N ASP A 563 -10.97 22.08 -9.13
CA ASP A 563 -12.18 22.87 -8.86
C ASP A 563 -12.73 22.69 -7.43
N SER A 564 -12.47 21.53 -6.79
CA SER A 564 -12.81 21.28 -5.39
C SER A 564 -12.02 22.17 -4.43
N ASP A 565 -10.73 22.35 -4.73
CA ASP A 565 -9.77 23.01 -3.84
C ASP A 565 -9.94 24.53 -3.98
N ILE A 566 -10.25 25.01 -5.18
CA ILE A 566 -10.63 26.41 -5.44
C ILE A 566 -11.91 26.78 -4.67
N ARG A 567 -12.92 25.91 -4.64
CA ARG A 567 -14.18 26.13 -3.88
C ARG A 567 -13.95 26.10 -2.37
N GLN A 568 -13.02 25.27 -1.90
CA GLN A 568 -12.65 25.20 -0.49
C GLN A 568 -11.93 26.48 -0.05
N ILE A 569 -10.94 26.96 -0.81
CA ILE A 569 -10.24 28.24 -0.56
C ILE A 569 -11.24 29.43 -0.57
N GLU A 570 -12.23 29.40 -1.45
CA GLU A 570 -13.30 30.43 -1.49
C GLU A 570 -14.21 30.39 -0.25
N SER A 571 -14.40 29.22 0.37
CA SER A 571 -15.20 29.03 1.60
C SER A 571 -14.42 29.32 2.88
N ASP A 572 -13.10 29.15 2.87
CA ASP A 572 -12.28 29.13 4.10
C ASP A 572 -11.88 30.52 4.61
N SER A 573 -11.99 31.57 3.79
CA SER A 573 -11.69 32.95 4.18
C SER A 573 -12.58 33.93 3.43
N GLU A 574 -12.97 35.06 4.04
CA GLU A 574 -13.61 36.19 3.36
C GLU A 574 -12.59 37.21 2.82
N ASP A 575 -11.35 37.19 3.33
CA ASP A 575 -10.28 38.08 2.90
C ASP A 575 -9.61 37.56 1.62
N VAL A 576 -9.66 38.39 0.58
CA VAL A 576 -9.09 38.16 -0.75
C VAL A 576 -7.60 37.88 -0.70
N LYS A 577 -6.85 38.56 0.18
CA LYS A 577 -5.38 38.37 0.31
C LYS A 577 -5.04 37.02 0.92
N MET A 578 -5.83 36.58 1.89
CA MET A 578 -5.67 35.26 2.51
C MET A 578 -6.01 34.15 1.53
N ARG A 579 -7.01 34.33 0.65
CA ARG A 579 -7.32 33.39 -0.44
C ARG A 579 -6.17 33.27 -1.44
N ALA A 580 -5.58 34.40 -1.83
CA ALA A 580 -4.40 34.43 -2.71
C ALA A 580 -3.19 33.73 -2.07
N LYS A 581 -2.96 33.93 -0.77
CA LYS A 581 -1.90 33.26 0.00
C LYS A 581 -2.14 31.75 0.10
N GLN A 582 -3.36 31.33 0.43
CA GLN A 582 -3.75 29.92 0.51
C GLN A 582 -3.58 29.20 -0.83
N LEU A 583 -3.90 29.87 -1.94
CA LEU A 583 -3.68 29.34 -3.29
C LEU A 583 -2.18 29.07 -3.55
N LEU A 584 -1.32 30.06 -3.28
CA LEU A 584 0.12 29.95 -3.54
C LEU A 584 0.80 28.93 -2.62
N VAL A 585 0.34 28.79 -1.37
CA VAL A 585 0.83 27.76 -0.44
C VAL A 585 0.37 26.37 -0.89
N ALA A 586 -0.90 26.21 -1.28
CA ALA A 586 -1.41 24.93 -1.79
C ALA A 586 -0.69 24.51 -3.09
N TRP A 587 -0.36 25.46 -3.95
CA TRP A 587 0.46 25.23 -5.13
C TRP A 587 1.90 24.82 -4.78
N GLN A 588 2.53 25.48 -3.80
CA GLN A 588 3.85 25.10 -3.30
C GLN A 588 3.88 23.69 -2.71
N ASP A 589 2.86 23.32 -1.93
CA ASP A 589 2.71 21.99 -1.34
C ASP A 589 2.48 20.90 -2.41
N GLN A 590 1.84 21.26 -3.53
CA GLN A 590 1.59 20.35 -4.65
C GLN A 590 2.83 20.13 -5.53
N GLU A 591 3.58 21.19 -5.85
CA GLU A 591 4.72 21.15 -6.80
C GLU A 591 6.09 20.91 -6.12
N GLY A 592 6.21 21.19 -4.81
CA GLY A 592 7.42 20.95 -4.03
C GLY A 592 8.66 21.67 -4.59
N ILE A 593 9.66 20.91 -5.06
CA ILE A 593 10.93 21.44 -5.58
C ILE A 593 10.74 22.19 -6.93
N HIS A 594 9.62 21.95 -7.62
CA HIS A 594 9.29 22.60 -8.89
C HIS A 594 8.48 23.90 -8.73
N ALA A 595 8.15 24.29 -7.49
CA ALA A 595 7.50 25.56 -7.19
C ALA A 595 8.50 26.73 -7.30
N THR A 596 9.06 26.95 -8.49
CA THR A 596 10.05 27.99 -8.77
C THR A 596 9.39 29.29 -9.23
N PRO A 597 10.05 30.45 -9.04
CA PRO A 597 9.54 31.72 -9.56
C PRO A 597 9.29 31.70 -11.07
N GLU A 598 10.13 31.01 -11.86
CA GLU A 598 9.96 30.89 -13.32
C GLU A 598 8.67 30.16 -13.71
N ASN A 599 8.33 29.09 -13.00
CA ASN A 599 7.10 28.35 -13.25
C ASN A 599 5.85 29.17 -12.87
N LEU A 600 5.95 29.96 -11.79
CA LEU A 600 4.90 30.90 -11.41
C LEU A 600 4.74 32.03 -12.44
N ILE A 601 5.85 32.61 -12.93
CA ILE A 601 5.87 33.61 -14.01
C ILE A 601 5.24 33.05 -15.28
N THR A 602 5.56 31.81 -15.63
CA THR A 602 5.00 31.13 -16.81
C THR A 602 3.49 30.93 -16.68
N ALA A 603 3.01 30.53 -15.49
CA ALA A 603 1.58 30.39 -15.21
C ALA A 603 0.85 31.74 -15.24
N MET A 604 1.45 32.80 -14.69
CA MET A 604 0.89 34.16 -14.70
C MET A 604 0.81 34.75 -16.11
N ASN A 605 1.83 34.54 -16.94
CA ASN A 605 1.81 34.95 -18.35
C ASN A 605 0.74 34.21 -19.15
N LYS A 606 0.54 32.91 -18.90
CA LYS A 606 -0.56 32.13 -19.52
C LYS A 606 -1.94 32.58 -19.05
N ALA A 607 -2.05 33.06 -17.80
CA ALA A 607 -3.27 33.61 -17.23
C ALA A 607 -3.60 35.04 -17.71
N GLY A 608 -2.73 35.67 -18.52
CA GLY A 608 -2.90 37.05 -19.00
C GLY A 608 -2.53 38.12 -17.98
N LEU A 609 -1.77 37.76 -16.94
CA LEU A 609 -1.31 38.64 -15.86
C LEU A 609 0.14 39.10 -16.09
N SER A 610 0.44 39.60 -17.29
CA SER A 610 1.81 39.96 -17.69
C SER A 610 2.42 41.08 -16.85
N ASP A 611 1.61 42.07 -16.43
CA ASP A 611 2.09 43.18 -15.57
C ASP A 611 2.53 42.67 -14.18
N LEU A 612 1.87 41.63 -13.65
CA LEU A 612 2.25 41.00 -12.39
C LEU A 612 3.47 40.08 -12.57
N ALA A 613 3.59 39.40 -13.71
CA ALA A 613 4.73 38.57 -14.06
C ALA A 613 6.02 39.39 -14.21
N GLU A 614 5.95 40.58 -14.83
CA GLU A 614 7.08 41.54 -14.90
C GLU A 614 7.50 42.02 -13.51
N SER A 615 6.53 42.28 -12.61
CA SER A 615 6.84 42.64 -11.23
C SER A 615 7.55 41.53 -10.45
N LEU A 616 7.23 40.27 -10.77
CA LEU A 616 7.85 39.08 -10.18
C LEU A 616 9.29 38.87 -10.69
N SER A 617 9.49 39.14 -11.98
CA SER A 617 10.81 39.10 -12.64
C SER A 617 11.75 40.16 -12.06
N ASN A 618 11.25 41.38 -11.82
CA ASN A 618 12.05 42.45 -11.24
C ASN A 618 12.39 42.20 -9.76
N ASP A 619 11.47 41.60 -8.99
CA ASP A 619 11.70 41.23 -7.59
C ASP A 619 12.72 40.07 -7.47
N THR A 620 12.76 39.15 -8.46
CA THR A 620 13.73 38.05 -8.50
C THR A 620 15.12 38.50 -8.97
N GLU A 621 15.22 39.42 -9.93
CA GLU A 621 16.50 40.04 -10.32
C GLU A 621 17.13 40.87 -9.20
N ASN A 622 16.32 41.54 -8.35
CA ASN A 622 16.81 42.30 -7.20
C ASN A 622 17.18 41.43 -5.97
N SER A 623 16.87 40.12 -5.99
CA SER A 623 17.17 39.19 -4.90
C SER A 623 18.12 38.04 -5.31
N SER A 624 18.75 38.16 -6.49
CA SER A 624 19.73 37.21 -7.06
C SER A 624 21.18 37.55 -6.74
#